data_AF-A0A498CDM7-F1
#
_entry.id   AF-A0A498CDM7-F1
#
_cell.length_a   1.000
_cell.length_b   1.000
_cell.length_c   1.000
_cell.angle_alpha   90.00
_cell.angle_beta   90.00
_cell.angle_gamma   90.00
#
_symmetry.space_group_name_H-M   'P 1'
#
loop_
_entity.id
_entity.type
_entity.pdbx_description
1 polymer ?
#
loop_
_entity_poly.entity_id
_entity_poly.type
_entity_poly.pdbx_seq_one_letter_code
_entity_poly.pdbx_strand_id
1 'polypeptide(L)'
;MPRKPSTAPSASSMKASLAAAVARSGMDESALLRAATKEAFERALVLLTTSYADFSPEQQRRIQAAVDSAGSSSTATRAKPAKIPREALPPRFWLPHSGATWSGRGRIPGAFLAWEGTVAHTEWKKTHPDQRFPSYPG
;
A
#
# COMPACT_ATOMS: atom_id res chain seq x y z
N MET A 1 -15.04 -69.23 30.54
CA MET A 1 -13.94 -68.65 29.72
C MET A 1 -14.09 -67.14 29.70
N PRO A 2 -13.19 -66.35 30.31
CA PRO A 2 -13.27 -64.89 30.25
C PRO A 2 -12.70 -64.38 28.91
N ARG A 3 -13.46 -63.48 28.24
CA ARG A 3 -13.04 -62.83 26.99
C ARG A 3 -12.03 -61.73 27.34
N LYS A 4 -10.87 -61.73 26.66
CA LYS A 4 -9.85 -60.67 26.78
C LYS A 4 -10.40 -59.38 26.18
N PRO A 5 -10.31 -58.21 26.84
CA PRO A 5 -10.60 -56.94 26.20
C PRO A 5 -9.48 -56.60 25.21
N SER A 6 -9.84 -56.51 23.93
CA SER A 6 -8.99 -55.96 22.87
C SER A 6 -8.71 -54.49 23.20
N THR A 7 -7.51 -54.21 23.71
CA THR A 7 -7.05 -52.84 23.95
C THR A 7 -6.65 -52.25 22.61
N ALA A 8 -7.61 -51.64 21.91
CA ALA A 8 -7.29 -50.74 20.82
C ALA A 8 -6.47 -49.57 21.40
N PRO A 9 -5.34 -49.16 20.78
CA PRO A 9 -4.57 -48.04 21.28
C PRO A 9 -5.46 -46.79 21.23
N SER A 10 -5.77 -46.26 22.41
CA SER A 10 -6.50 -45.01 22.57
C SER A 10 -5.80 -43.91 21.76
N ALA A 11 -6.56 -43.01 21.15
CA ALA A 11 -6.02 -41.93 20.31
C ALA A 11 -4.92 -41.10 21.02
N SER A 12 -4.95 -41.05 22.36
CA SER A 12 -3.90 -40.45 23.18
C SER A 12 -2.56 -41.20 23.10
N SER A 13 -2.59 -42.54 23.06
CA SER A 13 -1.39 -43.38 22.89
C SER A 13 -0.78 -43.26 21.49
N MET A 14 -1.60 -43.04 20.45
CA MET A 14 -1.11 -42.77 19.10
C MET A 14 -0.47 -41.39 19.01
N LYS A 15 -1.09 -40.36 19.62
CA LYS A 15 -0.51 -39.01 19.71
C LYS A 15 0.80 -38.99 20.52
N ALA A 16 0.89 -39.73 21.62
CA ALA A 16 2.10 -39.83 22.44
C ALA A 16 3.21 -40.61 21.73
N SER A 17 2.87 -41.68 21.00
CA SER A 17 3.84 -42.43 20.18
C SER A 17 4.35 -41.60 18.99
N LEU A 18 3.47 -40.80 18.37
CA LEU A 18 3.83 -39.85 17.33
C LEU A 18 4.75 -38.76 17.88
N ALA A 19 4.44 -38.17 19.04
CA ALA A 19 5.28 -37.17 19.70
C ALA A 19 6.66 -37.73 20.11
N ALA A 20 6.71 -38.97 20.60
CA ALA A 20 7.95 -39.64 21.00
C ALA A 20 8.78 -40.17 19.80
N ALA A 21 8.16 -40.37 18.64
CA ALA A 21 8.85 -40.64 17.37
C ALA A 21 9.38 -39.33 16.75
N VAL A 22 8.61 -38.24 16.84
CA VAL A 22 8.97 -36.89 16.39
C VAL A 22 10.18 -36.33 17.14
N ALA A 23 10.27 -36.57 18.46
CA ALA A 23 11.42 -36.11 19.26
C ALA A 23 12.77 -36.80 18.89
N ARG A 24 12.75 -37.94 18.20
CA ARG A 24 13.96 -38.70 17.83
C ARG A 24 14.56 -38.29 16.48
N SER A 25 13.87 -37.47 15.70
CA SER A 25 14.26 -37.16 14.31
C SER A 25 14.12 -35.67 14.02
N GLY A 26 14.89 -34.82 14.72
CA GLY A 26 14.83 -33.34 14.59
C GLY A 26 14.95 -32.75 13.17
N MET A 27 15.13 -33.57 12.13
CA MET A 27 15.05 -33.23 10.71
C MET A 27 13.63 -33.32 10.11
N ASP A 28 12.69 -34.05 10.73
CA ASP A 28 11.36 -34.32 10.17
C ASP A 28 10.36 -33.21 10.43
N GLU A 29 10.43 -32.50 11.56
CA GLU A 29 9.48 -31.41 11.85
C GLU A 29 9.61 -30.27 10.84
N SER A 30 10.85 -29.87 10.51
CA SER A 30 11.09 -28.84 9.50
C SER A 30 10.67 -29.29 8.09
N ALA A 31 10.83 -30.57 7.77
CA ALA A 31 10.41 -31.15 6.50
C ALA A 31 8.88 -31.21 6.38
N LEU A 32 8.20 -31.60 7.46
CA LEU A 32 6.75 -31.61 7.57
C LEU A 32 6.18 -30.19 7.48
N LEU A 33 6.79 -29.21 8.15
CA LEU A 33 6.39 -27.80 8.05
C LEU A 33 6.57 -27.27 6.63
N ARG A 34 7.68 -27.59 5.95
CA ARG A 34 7.90 -27.22 4.55
C ARG A 34 6.87 -27.87 3.61
N ALA A 35 6.58 -29.15 3.81
CA ALA A 35 5.59 -29.87 3.02
C ALA A 35 4.19 -29.29 3.21
N ALA A 36 3.78 -29.03 4.46
CA ALA A 36 2.51 -28.40 4.79
C ALA A 36 2.41 -26.97 4.23
N THR A 37 3.51 -26.21 4.28
CA THR A 37 3.57 -24.85 3.71
C THR A 37 3.43 -24.89 2.19
N LYS A 38 4.10 -25.84 1.52
CA LYS A 38 3.98 -26.03 0.08
C LYS A 38 2.54 -26.38 -0.31
N GLU A 39 1.92 -27.30 0.42
CA GLU A 39 0.53 -27.68 0.17
C GLU A 39 -0.45 -26.51 0.41
N ALA A 40 -0.26 -25.75 1.49
CA ALA A 40 -1.06 -24.56 1.78
C ALA A 40 -0.91 -23.49 0.69
N PHE A 41 0.31 -23.30 0.16
CA PHE A 41 0.59 -22.39 -0.94
C PHE A 41 -0.16 -22.77 -2.22
N GLU A 42 -0.10 -24.04 -2.63
CA GLU A 42 -0.82 -24.53 -3.82
C GLU A 42 -2.34 -24.31 -3.69
N ARG A 43 -2.91 -24.62 -2.52
CA ARG A 43 -4.34 -24.38 -2.26
C ARG A 43 -4.70 -22.90 -2.31
N ALA A 44 -3.87 -22.04 -1.73
CA ALA A 44 -4.09 -20.59 -1.75
C ALA A 44 -4.01 -20.03 -3.18
N LEU A 45 -3.05 -20.51 -3.99
CA LEU A 45 -2.95 -20.14 -5.39
C LEU A 45 -4.17 -20.56 -6.20
N VAL A 46 -4.63 -21.79 -6.07
CA VAL A 46 -5.83 -22.27 -6.80
C VAL A 46 -7.06 -21.44 -6.45
N LEU A 47 -7.24 -21.11 -5.16
CA LEU A 47 -8.38 -20.32 -4.70
C LEU A 47 -8.33 -18.88 -5.23
N LEU A 48 -7.14 -18.26 -5.21
CA LEU A 48 -6.95 -16.92 -5.77
C LEU A 48 -7.10 -16.91 -7.29
N THR A 49 -6.60 -17.89 -8.02
CA THR A 49 -6.74 -17.88 -9.49
C THR A 49 -8.16 -18.20 -9.95
N THR A 50 -8.88 -19.02 -9.20
CA THR A 50 -10.24 -19.46 -9.57
C THR A 50 -11.33 -18.49 -9.14
N SER A 51 -11.23 -17.93 -7.92
CA SER A 51 -12.35 -17.22 -7.28
C SER A 51 -12.08 -15.74 -7.01
N TYR A 52 -10.90 -15.23 -7.34
CA TYR A 52 -10.58 -13.83 -7.03
C TYR A 52 -11.48 -12.83 -7.76
N ALA A 53 -11.93 -13.17 -8.97
CA ALA A 53 -12.88 -12.35 -9.72
C ALA A 53 -14.27 -12.27 -9.05
N ASP A 54 -14.66 -13.30 -8.30
CA ASP A 54 -15.96 -13.36 -7.60
C ASP A 54 -15.96 -12.62 -6.27
N PHE A 55 -14.78 -12.28 -5.74
CA PHE A 55 -14.67 -11.50 -4.51
C PHE A 55 -15.14 -10.06 -4.69
N SER A 56 -15.73 -9.51 -3.63
CA SER A 56 -16.11 -8.10 -3.62
C SER A 56 -14.88 -7.19 -3.74
N PRO A 57 -15.04 -5.97 -4.25
CA PRO A 57 -13.92 -5.01 -4.34
C PRO A 57 -13.26 -4.74 -2.98
N GLU A 58 -14.01 -4.83 -1.87
CA GLU A 58 -13.47 -4.69 -0.52
C GLU A 58 -12.59 -5.90 -0.13
N GLN A 59 -13.05 -7.11 -0.42
CA GLN A 59 -12.31 -8.35 -0.17
C GLN A 59 -11.01 -8.39 -0.98
N GLN A 60 -11.06 -8.04 -2.26
CA GLN A 60 -9.88 -7.94 -3.13
C GLN A 60 -8.85 -6.95 -2.57
N ARG A 61 -9.28 -5.75 -2.15
CA ARG A 61 -8.40 -4.75 -1.52
C ARG A 61 -7.76 -5.26 -0.24
N ARG A 62 -8.50 -6.00 0.58
CA ARG A 62 -8.00 -6.57 1.83
C ARG A 62 -6.96 -7.66 1.58
N ILE A 63 -7.17 -8.51 0.57
CA ILE A 63 -6.20 -9.51 0.13
C ILE A 63 -4.91 -8.83 -0.35
N GLN A 64 -5.01 -7.81 -1.20
CA GLN A 64 -3.85 -7.03 -1.66
C GLN A 64 -3.08 -6.40 -0.50
N ALA A 65 -3.79 -5.73 0.43
CA ALA A 65 -3.16 -5.12 1.59
C ALA A 65 -2.45 -6.15 2.50
N ALA A 66 -3.01 -7.35 2.64
CA ALA A 66 -2.39 -8.42 3.41
C ALA A 66 -1.11 -8.94 2.73
N VAL A 67 -1.10 -9.07 1.40
CA VAL A 67 0.09 -9.48 0.62
C VAL A 67 1.17 -8.40 0.69
N ASP A 68 0.80 -7.12 0.50
CA ASP A 68 1.72 -5.98 0.59
C ASP A 68 2.35 -5.88 1.99
N SER A 69 1.54 -6.09 3.04
CA SER A 69 2.02 -6.07 4.42
C SER A 69 2.87 -7.29 4.77
N ALA A 70 2.62 -8.46 4.16
CA ALA A 70 3.40 -9.67 4.40
C ALA A 70 4.77 -9.62 3.69
N GLY A 71 4.85 -8.98 2.51
CA GLY A 71 6.11 -8.73 1.80
C GLY A 71 6.93 -7.58 2.40
N SER A 72 6.26 -6.63 3.06
CA SER A 72 6.90 -5.56 3.82
C SER A 72 7.19 -6.03 5.24
N SER A 73 8.23 -6.85 5.42
CA SER A 73 8.80 -7.17 6.73
C SER A 73 9.48 -5.93 7.34
N SER A 74 8.72 -4.88 7.60
CA SER A 74 9.09 -3.72 8.39
C SER A 74 7.88 -2.79 8.46
N THR A 75 7.46 -2.53 9.69
CA THR A 75 6.60 -1.42 10.08
C THR A 75 6.90 -0.14 9.31
N ALA A 76 5.94 0.32 8.53
CA ALA A 76 5.76 1.74 8.30
C ALA A 76 4.29 1.96 7.91
N THR A 77 3.51 2.45 8.88
CA THR A 77 2.31 3.24 8.63
C THR A 77 2.50 4.04 7.36
N ARG A 78 1.75 3.70 6.31
CA ARG A 78 1.80 4.27 4.96
C ARG A 78 1.97 5.79 5.03
N ALA A 79 3.22 6.25 5.02
CA ALA A 79 3.52 7.65 4.85
C ALA A 79 2.97 8.02 3.46
N LYS A 80 2.13 9.06 3.42
CA LYS A 80 1.67 9.68 2.16
C LYS A 80 2.90 9.78 1.24
N PRO A 81 2.78 9.40 -0.05
CA PRO A 81 3.92 9.45 -0.96
C PRO A 81 4.51 10.86 -0.88
N ALA A 82 5.78 10.94 -0.47
CA ALA A 82 6.54 12.17 -0.50
C ALA A 82 6.44 12.68 -1.93
N LYS A 83 5.89 13.90 -2.09
CA LYS A 83 5.88 14.59 -3.37
C LYS A 83 7.34 14.59 -3.84
N ILE A 84 7.60 13.91 -4.95
CA ILE A 84 8.83 14.06 -5.73
C ILE A 84 9.14 15.56 -5.74
N PRO A 85 10.34 16.01 -5.34
CA PRO A 85 10.73 17.41 -5.47
C PRO A 85 10.62 17.73 -6.95
N ARG A 86 9.51 18.37 -7.32
CA ARG A 86 9.27 18.77 -8.70
C ARG A 86 10.35 19.80 -8.96
N GLU A 87 11.29 19.42 -9.82
CA GLU A 87 12.36 20.23 -10.37
C GLU A 87 11.95 21.72 -10.35
N ALA A 88 12.75 22.55 -9.68
CA ALA A 88 12.45 23.96 -9.45
C ALA A 88 12.45 24.72 -10.78
N LEU A 89 11.35 24.58 -11.52
CA LEU A 89 11.13 25.23 -12.79
C LEU A 89 11.11 26.74 -12.56
N PRO A 90 11.72 27.52 -13.46
CA PRO A 90 11.77 28.96 -13.31
C PRO A 90 10.35 29.53 -13.21
N PRO A 91 10.10 30.44 -12.26
CA PRO A 91 8.80 31.07 -12.10
C PRO A 91 8.46 31.89 -13.35
N ARG A 92 7.26 31.66 -13.92
CA ARG A 92 6.80 32.37 -15.14
C ARG A 92 6.03 33.63 -14.80
N PHE A 93 5.28 33.59 -13.70
CA PHE A 93 4.43 34.68 -13.23
C PHE A 93 4.83 35.07 -11.82
N TRP A 94 4.75 36.36 -11.53
CA TRP A 94 5.09 36.94 -10.25
C TRP A 94 4.06 37.97 -9.83
N LEU A 95 3.73 38.00 -8.55
CA LEU A 95 2.87 39.02 -7.97
C LEU A 95 3.73 40.04 -7.20
N PRO A 96 3.74 41.32 -7.61
CA PRO A 96 4.62 42.33 -7.02
C PRO A 96 4.28 42.63 -5.56
N HIS A 97 3.04 42.41 -5.13
CA HIS A 97 2.60 42.71 -3.76
C HIS A 97 2.83 41.56 -2.77
N SER A 98 2.70 40.31 -3.21
CA SER A 98 2.81 39.14 -2.32
C SER A 98 4.14 38.40 -2.45
N GLY A 99 4.96 38.74 -3.44
CA GLY A 99 6.19 38.01 -3.76
C GLY A 99 5.93 36.60 -4.29
N ALA A 100 4.67 36.20 -4.47
CA ALA A 100 4.31 34.86 -4.88
C ALA A 100 4.68 34.63 -6.34
N THR A 101 5.35 33.51 -6.59
CA THR A 101 5.74 33.09 -7.92
C THR A 101 4.97 31.86 -8.37
N TRP A 102 4.60 31.79 -9.65
CA TRP A 102 3.94 30.62 -10.22
C TRP A 102 4.50 30.28 -11.61
N SER A 103 4.82 29.01 -11.82
CA SER A 103 5.36 28.51 -13.08
C SER A 103 4.30 28.34 -14.19
N GLY A 104 3.04 28.71 -13.95
CA GLY A 104 1.95 28.56 -14.92
C GLY A 104 1.54 27.11 -15.21
N ARG A 105 2.03 26.15 -14.40
CA ARG A 105 1.71 24.72 -14.48
C ARG A 105 0.98 24.27 -13.22
N GLY A 106 -0.04 23.43 -13.39
CA GLY A 106 -0.83 22.89 -12.28
C GLY A 106 -1.90 23.85 -11.77
N ARG A 107 -2.31 23.67 -10.51
CA ARG A 107 -3.33 24.49 -9.85
C ARG A 107 -2.80 25.90 -9.59
N ILE A 108 -3.62 26.91 -9.90
CA ILE A 108 -3.34 28.32 -9.57
C ILE A 108 -3.20 28.46 -8.05
N PRO A 109 -2.10 29.04 -7.52
CA PRO A 109 -1.96 29.26 -6.09
C PRO A 109 -3.02 30.23 -5.56
N GLY A 110 -3.48 30.05 -4.33
CA GLY A 110 -4.51 30.91 -3.72
C GLY A 110 -4.15 32.40 -3.72
N ALA A 111 -2.87 32.73 -3.63
CA ALA A 111 -2.37 34.11 -3.75
C ALA A 111 -2.69 34.77 -5.10
N PHE A 112 -2.68 34.00 -6.19
CA PHE A 112 -3.01 34.48 -7.54
C PHE A 112 -4.52 34.68 -7.71
N LEU A 113 -5.33 33.79 -7.13
CA LEU A 113 -6.79 33.95 -7.11
C LEU A 113 -7.23 35.15 -6.26
N ALA A 114 -6.61 35.33 -5.08
CA ALA A 114 -6.86 36.48 -4.23
C ALA A 114 -6.48 37.79 -4.93
N TRP A 115 -5.37 37.79 -5.67
CA TRP A 115 -4.92 38.96 -6.42
C TRP A 115 -5.86 39.34 -7.57
N GLU A 116 -6.46 38.37 -8.27
CA GLU A 116 -7.43 38.60 -9.35
C GLU A 116 -8.62 39.48 -8.91
N GLY A 117 -8.98 39.45 -7.63
CA GLY A 117 -10.05 40.29 -7.06
C GLY A 117 -9.62 41.67 -6.55
N THR A 118 -8.34 42.03 -6.66
CA THR A 118 -7.81 43.30 -6.13
C THR A 118 -7.78 44.43 -7.16
N VAL A 119 -7.79 45.67 -6.69
CA VAL A 119 -7.61 46.88 -7.52
C VAL A 119 -6.31 46.81 -8.34
N ALA A 120 -5.25 46.22 -7.77
CA ALA A 120 -3.98 46.04 -8.46
C ALA A 120 -4.09 45.15 -9.71
N HIS A 121 -4.93 44.10 -9.70
CA HIS A 121 -5.19 43.30 -10.88
C HIS A 121 -5.97 44.09 -11.94
N THR A 122 -6.98 44.85 -11.54
CA THR A 122 -7.76 45.69 -12.46
C THR A 122 -6.89 46.75 -13.14
N GLU A 123 -6.05 47.46 -12.39
CA GLU A 123 -5.11 48.44 -12.95
C GLU A 123 -4.09 47.79 -13.87
N TRP A 124 -3.56 46.62 -13.48
CA TRP A 124 -2.63 45.88 -14.31
C TRP A 124 -3.28 45.38 -15.61
N LYS A 125 -4.53 44.88 -15.56
CA LYS A 125 -5.30 44.44 -16.73
C LYS A 125 -5.56 45.54 -17.75
N LYS A 126 -5.65 46.81 -17.32
CA LYS A 126 -5.74 47.96 -18.26
C LYS A 126 -4.50 48.08 -19.13
N THR A 127 -3.33 47.79 -18.56
CA THR A 127 -2.05 47.84 -19.27
C THR A 127 -1.71 46.53 -19.98
N HIS A 128 -2.32 45.42 -19.57
CA HIS A 128 -2.06 44.07 -20.09
C HIS A 128 -3.37 43.29 -20.33
N PRO A 129 -4.12 43.61 -21.39
CA PRO A 129 -5.44 43.02 -21.65
C PRO A 129 -5.38 41.53 -22.04
N ASP A 130 -4.30 41.07 -22.67
CA ASP A 130 -4.16 39.67 -23.12
C ASP A 130 -3.56 38.75 -22.07
N GLN A 131 -2.99 39.30 -20.99
CA GLN A 131 -2.34 38.52 -19.95
C GLN A 131 -3.22 38.48 -18.69
N ARG A 132 -3.20 37.35 -17.97
CA ARG A 132 -3.97 37.16 -16.72
C ARG A 132 -3.15 37.45 -15.47
N PHE A 133 -1.82 37.29 -15.53
CA PHE A 133 -0.92 37.57 -14.41
C PHE A 133 0.36 38.26 -14.90
N PRO A 134 1.02 39.09 -14.06
CA PRO A 134 2.27 39.75 -14.41
C PRO A 134 3.35 38.69 -14.61
N SER A 135 4.13 38.86 -15.67
CA SER A 135 5.27 37.98 -15.97
C SER A 135 6.38 38.21 -14.95
N TYR A 136 7.10 37.15 -14.59
CA TYR A 136 8.25 37.26 -13.69
C TYR A 136 9.33 38.14 -14.33
N PRO A 137 9.76 39.25 -13.70
CA PRO A 137 10.92 40.00 -14.15
C PRO A 137 12.16 39.17 -13.83
N GLY A 138 12.67 38.47 -14.84
CA GLY A 138 13.94 37.74 -14.79
C GLY A 138 15.12 38.69 -14.85
#